data_AF-A0A973YAK5-F1
#
_entry.id   AF-A0A973YAK5-F1
#
_cell.length_a   1.000
_cell.length_b   1.000
_cell.length_c   1.000
_cell.angle_alpha   90.00
_cell.angle_beta   90.00
_cell.angle_gamma   90.00
#
_symmetry.space_group_name_H-M   'P 1'
#
loop_
_entity.id
_entity.type
_entity.pdbx_description
1 polymer ?
#
loop_
_entity_poly.entity_id
_entity_poly.type
_entity_poly.pdbx_seq_one_letter_code
_entity_poly.pdbx_strand_id
1 'polypeptide(L)'
;QAVPAGSHVRLNLQTGEREAKLPDSEDGHGDMGQGSRRKRLGKVDVDANSFTSQELKEALAKMKASEKAERKVRRVPCAQEEEVRKKFRPIEQLKEEFEKLNMKMETDYEIMVKLISKFNSSASTLDEKVAALYDLEYYVHQV
;
A
#
# COMPACT_ATOMS: atom_id res chain seq x y z
N GLN A 1 -1.87 21.45 7.04
CA GLN A 1 -1.43 20.88 8.34
C GLN A 1 -0.91 19.47 8.10
N ALA A 2 0.23 19.10 8.67
CA ALA A 2 0.79 17.75 8.49
C ALA A 2 0.03 16.74 9.38
N VAL A 3 -0.28 15.56 8.84
CA VAL A 3 -0.97 14.49 9.56
C VAL A 3 0.05 13.67 10.37
N PRO A 4 -0.20 13.34 11.65
CA PRO A 4 0.69 12.50 12.44
C PRO A 4 0.90 11.11 11.83
N ALA A 5 2.12 10.59 11.98
CA ALA A 5 2.44 9.25 11.50
C ALA A 5 1.57 8.19 12.20
N GLY A 6 0.89 7.35 11.41
CA GLY A 6 0.01 6.29 11.91
C GLY A 6 -1.46 6.71 12.11
N SER A 7 -1.82 7.97 11.85
CA SER A 7 -3.22 8.40 11.81
C SER A 7 -3.93 7.84 10.57
N HIS A 8 -5.12 7.27 10.77
CA HIS A 8 -5.96 6.81 9.68
C HIS A 8 -6.56 8.01 8.94
N VAL A 9 -6.35 8.08 7.62
CA VAL A 9 -6.86 9.16 6.77
C VAL A 9 -7.96 8.60 5.88
N ARG A 10 -9.10 9.29 5.85
CA ARG A 10 -10.23 9.00 4.96
C ARG A 10 -10.53 10.22 4.08
N LEU A 11 -11.10 9.98 2.90
CA LEU A 11 -11.60 11.03 2.00
C LEU A 11 -13.12 11.08 2.13
N ASN A 12 -13.67 12.25 2.46
CA ASN A 12 -15.11 12.47 2.50
C ASN A 12 -15.60 12.77 1.08
N LEU A 13 -16.42 11.88 0.50
CA LEU A 13 -16.83 11.99 -0.91
C LEU A 13 -17.92 13.03 -1.16
N GLN A 14 -18.62 13.47 -0.11
CA GLN A 14 -19.62 14.53 -0.22
C GLN A 14 -18.97 15.92 -0.22
N THR A 15 -17.92 16.12 0.59
CA THR A 15 -17.24 17.42 0.75
C THR A 15 -15.93 17.51 -0.03
N GLY A 16 -15.36 16.38 -0.46
CA GLY A 16 -14.04 16.30 -1.10
C GLY A 16 -12.86 16.47 -0.14
N GLU A 17 -13.11 16.58 1.16
CA GLU A 17 -12.08 16.87 2.15
C GLU A 17 -11.40 15.61 2.68
N ARG A 18 -10.09 15.71 2.98
CA ARG A 18 -9.31 14.65 3.62
C ARG A 18 -9.37 14.81 5.14
N GLU A 19 -9.93 13.83 5.82
CA GLU A 19 -10.08 13.81 7.26
C GLU A 19 -9.10 12.81 7.88
N ALA A 20 -8.35 13.22 8.91
CA ALA A 20 -7.48 12.34 9.67
C ALA A 20 -8.10 12.06 11.05
N LYS A 21 -8.19 10.78 11.43
CA LYS A 21 -8.59 10.40 12.79
C LYS A 21 -7.44 10.77 13.74
N LEU A 22 -7.63 11.85 14.49
CA LEU A 22 -6.72 12.28 15.54
C LEU A 22 -6.93 11.37 16.78
N PRO A 23 -5.86 10.96 17.46
CA PRO A 23 -5.98 10.31 18.75
C PRO A 23 -6.52 11.33 19.77
N ASP A 24 -7.56 10.95 20.51
CA ASP A 24 -8.10 11.83 21.56
C ASP A 24 -7.00 12.13 22.58
N SER A 25 -6.78 13.43 22.76
CA SER A 25 -5.92 13.94 23.81
C SER A 25 -6.82 14.14 25.02
N GLU A 26 -6.65 13.29 26.02
CA GLU A 26 -7.22 13.38 27.36
C GLU A 26 -8.66 12.84 27.50
N ASP A 27 -8.74 11.67 28.16
CA ASP A 27 -9.85 11.12 28.93
C ASP A 27 -11.26 11.08 28.30
N GLY A 28 -11.55 10.00 27.59
CA GLY A 28 -12.91 9.62 27.22
C GLY A 28 -13.00 8.14 26.84
N HIS A 29 -13.63 7.33 27.70
CA HIS A 29 -13.92 5.92 27.46
C HIS A 29 -14.66 5.72 26.13
N GLY A 30 -13.95 5.24 25.11
CA GLY A 30 -14.49 4.82 23.82
C GLY A 30 -14.07 3.39 23.51
N ASP A 31 -15.06 2.49 23.54
CA ASP A 31 -15.03 1.05 23.31
C ASP A 31 -13.95 0.58 22.30
N MET A 32 -12.85 0.03 22.82
CA MET A 32 -11.83 -0.70 22.06
C MET A 32 -11.87 -2.15 22.52
N GLY A 33 -12.64 -2.94 21.79
CA GLY A 33 -12.69 -4.39 21.87
C GLY A 33 -11.29 -5.01 21.98
N GLN A 34 -11.14 -5.78 23.04
CA GLN A 34 -10.04 -6.64 23.43
C GLN A 34 -9.33 -7.31 22.23
N GLY A 35 -8.07 -6.93 21.99
CA GLY A 35 -7.28 -7.43 20.86
C GLY A 35 -5.77 -7.45 21.14
N SER A 36 -5.38 -8.18 22.18
CA SER A 36 -4.11 -8.92 22.34
C SER A 36 -2.79 -8.36 21.76
N ARG A 37 -1.89 -7.99 22.68
CA ARG A 37 -0.42 -8.12 22.61
C ARG A 37 0.33 -7.34 21.51
N ARG A 38 0.69 -6.09 21.81
CA ARG A 38 2.00 -5.55 21.42
C ARG A 38 2.84 -5.33 22.66
N LYS A 39 3.70 -6.31 22.93
CA LYS A 39 4.83 -6.24 23.86
C LYS A 39 5.67 -5.04 23.41
N ARG A 40 5.45 -3.87 24.02
CA ARG A 40 6.33 -2.71 23.84
C ARG A 40 7.72 -3.19 24.26
N LEU A 41 8.63 -3.31 23.30
CA LEU A 41 10.04 -3.52 23.61
C LEU A 41 10.42 -2.44 24.62
N GLY A 42 10.90 -2.91 25.77
CA GLY A 42 11.19 -2.07 26.93
C GLY A 42 12.10 -0.92 26.54
N LYS A 43 11.99 0.17 27.31
CA LYS A 43 12.96 1.27 27.30
C LYS A 43 14.36 0.65 27.25
N VAL A 44 15.09 0.90 26.16
CA VAL A 44 16.49 0.50 26.07
C VAL A 44 17.19 1.33 27.13
N ASP A 45 17.67 0.66 28.18
CA ASP A 45 18.51 1.25 29.20
C ASP A 45 19.86 1.54 28.52
N VAL A 46 20.02 2.78 28.06
CA VAL A 46 21.29 3.25 27.50
C VAL A 46 22.04 3.85 28.67
N ASP A 47 22.81 3.01 29.37
CA ASP A 47 23.82 3.48 30.31
C ASP A 47 24.78 4.41 29.55
N ALA A 48 24.62 5.73 29.75
CA ALA A 48 25.26 6.78 28.96
C ALA A 48 26.80 6.80 29.05
N ASN A 49 27.40 5.96 29.90
CA ASN A 49 28.85 5.88 30.14
C ASN A 49 29.49 4.53 29.77
N SER A 50 28.78 3.64 29.06
CA SER A 50 29.24 2.25 28.88
C SER A 50 30.10 1.97 27.65
N PHE A 51 30.32 2.95 26.75
CA PHE A 51 31.11 2.72 25.54
C PHE A 51 32.10 3.85 25.25
N THR A 52 33.36 3.51 25.04
CA THR A 52 34.37 4.44 24.52
C THR A 52 34.13 4.72 23.04
N SER A 53 34.57 5.89 22.55
CA SER A 53 34.45 6.25 21.13
C SER A 53 35.17 5.26 20.18
N GLN A 54 36.20 4.59 20.69
CA GLN A 54 36.93 3.55 19.97
C GLN A 54 36.11 2.26 19.85
N GLU A 55 35.47 1.80 20.92
CA GLU A 55 34.60 0.62 20.89
C GLU A 55 33.39 0.80 19.97
N LEU A 56 32.77 1.99 19.96
CA LEU A 56 31.69 2.32 19.03
C LEU A 56 32.16 2.29 17.58
N LYS A 57 33.37 2.79 17.31
CA LYS A 57 33.96 2.79 15.96
C LYS A 57 34.26 1.36 15.50
N GLU A 58 34.75 0.51 16.38
CA GLU A 58 34.98 -0.90 16.08
C GLU A 58 33.68 -1.69 15.87
N ALA A 59 32.67 -1.46 16.72
CA ALA A 59 31.34 -2.06 16.56
C ALA A 59 30.71 -1.66 15.23
N LEU A 60 30.76 -0.37 14.86
CA LEU A 60 30.28 0.12 13.57
C LEU A 60 31.07 -0.48 12.39
N ALA A 61 32.38 -0.66 12.53
CA ALA A 61 33.19 -1.31 11.50
C ALA A 61 32.79 -2.79 11.32
N LYS A 62 32.55 -3.51 12.42
CA LYS A 62 32.07 -4.91 12.41
C LYS A 62 30.69 -5.03 11.74
N MET A 63 29.75 -4.13 12.05
CA MET A 63 28.43 -4.09 11.42
C MET A 63 28.49 -3.77 9.92
N LYS A 64 29.36 -2.84 9.50
CA LYS A 64 29.56 -2.53 8.07
C LYS A 64 30.22 -3.70 7.32
N ALA A 65 31.08 -4.46 7.97
CA ALA A 65 31.69 -5.65 7.39
C ALA A 65 30.66 -6.79 7.23
N SER A 66 29.79 -7.01 8.21
CA SER A 66 28.71 -8.00 8.12
C SER A 66 27.67 -7.62 7.06
N GLU A 67 27.26 -6.35 6.97
CA GLU A 67 26.33 -5.90 5.93
C GLU A 67 26.93 -6.08 4.51
N LYS A 68 28.23 -5.83 4.34
CA LYS A 68 28.93 -6.09 3.07
C LYS A 68 29.05 -7.59 2.78
N ALA A 69 29.23 -8.43 3.80
CA ALA A 69 29.25 -9.87 3.65
C ALA A 69 27.85 -10.40 3.28
N GLU A 70 26.79 -9.94 3.94
CA GLU A 70 25.40 -10.26 3.61
C GLU A 70 25.00 -9.77 2.22
N ARG A 71 25.43 -8.56 1.81
CA ARG A 71 25.25 -8.08 0.43
C ARG A 71 25.98 -8.92 -0.61
N LYS A 72 27.14 -9.51 -0.27
CA LYS A 72 27.85 -10.44 -1.14
C LYS A 72 27.16 -11.81 -1.18
N VAL A 73 26.67 -12.31 -0.04
CA VAL A 73 25.87 -13.55 0.04
C VAL A 73 24.56 -13.39 -0.74
N ARG A 74 23.90 -12.24 -0.68
CA ARG A 74 22.71 -11.90 -1.48
C ARG A 74 22.98 -11.78 -2.99
N ARG A 75 24.25 -11.72 -3.42
CA ARG A 75 24.66 -11.78 -4.83
C ARG A 75 25.04 -13.18 -5.29
N VAL A 76 25.26 -14.11 -4.36
CA VAL A 76 25.43 -15.53 -4.66
C VAL A 76 24.02 -16.13 -4.67
N PRO A 77 23.58 -16.79 -5.76
CA PRO A 77 22.27 -17.43 -5.76
C PRO A 77 22.29 -18.53 -4.71
N CYS A 78 21.69 -18.25 -3.55
CA CYS A 78 21.42 -19.28 -2.55
C CYS A 78 20.41 -20.25 -3.17
N ALA A 79 20.55 -21.56 -2.90
CA ALA A 79 19.73 -22.62 -3.50
C ALA A 79 18.20 -22.37 -3.45
N GLN A 80 17.74 -21.57 -2.48
CA GLN A 80 16.35 -21.11 -2.39
C GLN A 80 15.90 -20.24 -3.58
N GLU A 81 16.73 -19.39 -4.15
CA GLU A 81 16.37 -18.55 -5.31
C GLU A 81 16.23 -19.36 -6.59
N GLU A 82 17.05 -20.40 -6.76
CA GLU A 82 16.96 -21.38 -7.85
C GLU A 82 15.66 -22.20 -7.75
N GLU A 83 15.32 -22.67 -6.54
CA GLU A 83 14.05 -23.36 -6.29
C GLU A 83 12.84 -22.45 -6.56
N VAL A 84 12.93 -21.18 -6.18
CA VAL A 84 11.90 -20.17 -6.45
C VAL A 84 11.80 -19.90 -7.96
N ARG A 85 12.91 -19.71 -8.68
CA ARG A 85 12.92 -19.54 -10.14
C ARG A 85 12.31 -20.72 -10.89
N LYS A 86 12.48 -21.96 -10.38
CA LYS A 86 11.84 -23.15 -10.97
C LYS A 86 10.33 -23.22 -10.71
N LYS A 87 9.84 -22.59 -9.63
CA LYS A 87 8.41 -22.56 -9.26
C LYS A 87 7.61 -21.50 -10.01
N PHE A 88 8.26 -20.48 -10.59
CA PHE A 88 7.58 -19.35 -11.24
C PHE A 88 7.94 -19.24 -12.73
N ARG A 89 6.99 -18.76 -13.54
CA ARG A 89 7.24 -18.44 -14.96
C ARG A 89 8.22 -17.27 -15.08
N PRO A 90 9.02 -17.19 -16.17
CA PRO A 90 9.91 -16.06 -16.38
C PRO A 90 9.11 -14.76 -16.51
N ILE A 91 9.66 -13.70 -15.92
CA ILE A 91 9.01 -12.39 -15.85
C ILE A 91 8.71 -11.79 -17.23
N GLU A 92 9.52 -12.14 -18.24
CA GLU A 92 9.35 -11.69 -19.63
C GLU A 92 8.07 -12.26 -20.25
N GLN A 93 7.84 -13.57 -20.09
CA GLN A 93 6.60 -14.21 -20.57
C GLN A 93 5.37 -13.65 -19.85
N LEU A 94 5.47 -13.42 -18.54
CA LEU A 94 4.38 -12.81 -17.77
C LEU A 94 4.06 -11.40 -18.25
N LYS A 95 5.06 -10.59 -18.61
CA LYS A 95 4.86 -9.24 -19.15
C LYS A 95 4.19 -9.29 -20.52
N GLU A 96 4.65 -10.15 -21.42
CA GLU A 96 4.01 -10.31 -22.73
C GLU A 96 2.58 -10.81 -22.62
N GLU A 97 2.32 -11.80 -21.75
CA GLU A 97 0.96 -12.30 -21.49
C GLU A 97 0.07 -11.20 -20.91
N PHE A 98 0.59 -10.41 -19.96
CA PHE A 98 -0.16 -9.30 -19.36
C PHE A 98 -0.48 -8.19 -20.37
N GLU A 99 0.49 -7.86 -21.23
CA GLU A 99 0.31 -6.88 -22.30
C GLU A 99 -0.71 -7.38 -23.35
N LYS A 100 -0.65 -8.66 -23.73
CA LYS A 100 -1.66 -9.31 -24.59
C LYS A 100 -3.05 -9.34 -23.96
N LEU A 101 -3.13 -9.49 -22.63
CA LEU A 101 -4.39 -9.54 -21.90
C LEU A 101 -5.09 -8.17 -21.85
N ASN A 102 -4.37 -7.08 -22.17
CA ASN A 102 -4.87 -5.70 -22.25
C ASN A 102 -5.91 -5.38 -21.18
N MET A 103 -5.64 -5.79 -19.93
CA MET A 103 -6.51 -5.55 -18.79
C MET A 103 -6.46 -4.06 -18.47
N LYS A 104 -7.32 -3.30 -19.14
CA LYS A 104 -7.66 -1.95 -18.71
C LYS A 104 -8.44 -2.12 -17.42
N MET A 105 -7.74 -2.09 -16.29
CA MET A 105 -8.37 -1.92 -14.98
C MET A 105 -8.89 -0.49 -14.93
N GLU A 106 -10.11 -0.31 -15.44
CA GLU A 106 -10.81 0.96 -15.37
C GLU A 106 -11.32 1.11 -13.94
N THR A 107 -11.07 2.26 -13.34
CA THR A 107 -11.66 2.59 -12.04
C THR A 107 -13.16 2.85 -12.22
N ASP A 108 -13.97 2.63 -11.17
CA ASP A 108 -15.43 2.86 -11.24
C ASP A 108 -15.76 4.29 -11.72
N TYR A 109 -14.94 5.28 -11.34
CA TYR A 109 -15.07 6.65 -11.82
C TYR A 109 -14.83 6.78 -13.34
N GLU A 110 -13.81 6.11 -13.89
CA GLU A 110 -13.56 6.09 -15.33
C GLU A 110 -14.70 5.42 -16.10
N ILE A 111 -15.30 4.37 -15.54
CA ILE A 111 -16.47 3.68 -16.10
C ILE A 111 -17.67 4.63 -16.10
N MET A 112 -17.94 5.32 -15.00
CA MET A 112 -19.02 6.32 -14.90
C MET A 112 -18.85 7.45 -15.93
N VAL A 113 -17.64 7.99 -16.09
CA VAL A 113 -17.35 9.05 -17.09
C VAL A 113 -17.61 8.55 -18.52
N LYS A 114 -17.30 7.28 -18.82
CA LYS A 114 -17.59 6.67 -20.12
C LYS A 114 -19.07 6.47 -20.36
N LEU A 115 -19.82 6.02 -19.34
CA LEU A 115 -21.27 5.86 -19.41
C LEU A 115 -21.95 7.20 -19.68
N ILE A 116 -21.53 8.26 -18.99
CA ILE A 116 -22.02 9.63 -19.21
C ILE A 116 -21.68 10.12 -20.63
N SER A 117 -20.46 9.85 -21.10
CA SER A 117 -20.03 10.21 -22.46
C SER A 117 -20.82 9.48 -23.53
N LYS A 118 -21.12 8.18 -23.32
CA LYS A 118 -21.95 7.36 -24.19
C LYS A 118 -23.39 7.85 -24.22
N PHE A 119 -23.95 8.22 -23.06
CA PHE A 119 -25.28 8.80 -22.97
C PHE A 119 -25.40 10.14 -23.74
N ASN A 120 -24.40 11.00 -23.58
CA ASN A 120 -24.34 12.31 -24.25
C ASN A 120 -23.99 12.23 -25.74
N SER A 121 -23.53 11.08 -26.22
CA SER A 121 -23.19 10.91 -27.63
C SER A 121 -24.45 10.87 -28.49
N SER A 122 -24.47 11.71 -29.53
CA SER A 122 -25.56 11.75 -30.52
C SER A 122 -25.61 10.49 -31.40
N ALA A 123 -24.52 9.71 -31.42
CA ALA A 123 -24.40 8.47 -32.19
C ALA A 123 -25.01 7.25 -31.49
N SER A 124 -25.31 7.31 -30.19
CA SER A 124 -25.88 6.19 -29.45
C SER A 124 -27.39 6.08 -29.60
N THR A 125 -27.87 4.85 -29.73
CA THR A 125 -29.29 4.53 -29.83
C THR A 125 -30.00 4.78 -28.49
N LEU A 126 -31.33 4.94 -28.51
CA LEU A 126 -32.11 5.17 -27.28
C LEU A 126 -31.91 4.04 -26.26
N ASP A 127 -31.87 2.79 -26.73
CA ASP A 127 -31.69 1.61 -25.91
C ASP A 127 -30.31 1.58 -25.23
N GLU A 128 -29.26 1.92 -25.97
CA GLU A 128 -27.91 2.07 -25.41
C GLU A 128 -27.82 3.17 -24.35
N LYS A 129 -28.58 4.26 -24.53
CA LYS A 129 -28.64 5.35 -23.55
C LYS A 129 -29.37 4.92 -22.28
N VAL A 130 -30.46 4.18 -22.41
CA VAL A 130 -31.21 3.63 -21.29
C VAL A 130 -30.35 2.61 -20.52
N ALA A 131 -29.69 1.70 -21.22
CA ALA A 131 -28.75 0.75 -20.60
C ALA A 131 -27.61 1.48 -19.88
N ALA A 132 -27.01 2.49 -20.51
CA ALA A 132 -25.94 3.28 -19.89
C ALA A 132 -26.41 4.02 -18.61
N LEU A 133 -27.66 4.45 -18.55
CA LEU A 133 -28.23 5.06 -17.34
C LEU A 133 -28.42 4.05 -16.21
N TYR A 134 -28.94 2.85 -16.50
CA TYR A 134 -29.08 1.79 -15.50
C TYR A 134 -27.73 1.35 -14.93
N ASP A 135 -26.73 1.19 -15.80
CA ASP A 135 -25.37 0.87 -15.36
C ASP A 135 -24.80 2.01 -14.50
N LEU A 136 -25.00 3.28 -14.90
CA LEU A 136 -24.53 4.43 -14.15
C LEU A 136 -25.20 4.52 -12.76
N GLU A 137 -26.51 4.25 -12.67
CA GLU A 137 -27.22 4.18 -11.41
C GLU A 137 -26.60 3.12 -10.49
N TYR A 138 -26.29 1.94 -11.03
CA TYR A 138 -25.65 0.87 -10.28
C TYR A 138 -24.27 1.25 -9.74
N TYR A 139 -23.46 1.93 -10.55
CA TYR A 139 -22.13 2.41 -10.11
C TYR A 139 -22.25 3.52 -9.06
N VAL A 140 -23.18 4.46 -9.20
CA VAL A 140 -23.38 5.54 -8.22
C VAL A 140 -23.90 5.00 -6.88
N HIS A 141 -24.75 3.97 -6.87
CA HIS A 141 -25.25 3.37 -5.63
C HIS A 141 -24.18 2.62 -4.82
N GLN A 142 -23.11 2.15 -5.46
CA GLN A 142 -22.05 1.39 -4.78
C GLN A 142 -21.07 2.28 -4.00
N VAL A 143 -21.01 3.57 -4.34
CA VAL A 143 -20.07 4.55 -3.76
C VAL A 143 -20.72 5.31 -2.62
#